data_AF-A0A7S0N4S9-F1
#
_entry.id   AF-A0A7S0N4S9-F1
#
_cell.length_a   1.000
_cell.length_b   1.000
_cell.length_c   1.000
_cell.angle_alpha   90.00
_cell.angle_beta   90.00
_cell.angle_gamma   90.00
#
_symmetry.space_group_name_H-M   'P 1'
#
loop_
_entity.id
_entity.type
_entity.pdbx_description
1 polymer ?
#
loop_
_entity_poly.entity_id
_entity_poly.type
_entity_poly.pdbx_seq_one_letter_code
_entity_poly.pdbx_strand_id
1 'polypeptide(L)'
;LPPPPPPRRAAARVVFAAPPAVAAAVRDAGDAADRIIASYDADLVEIPGFTADFLRSHGLGLDGALQMSFQLAHYKMYGHTASTYESANQSAYKHGRTETVRSATPESDAMCRTFADPGSSRADRELALRAAVRNHGRLTKEALMGGGWDRHMFALRAEARAQGLPEPPIFAGPAYATLSEVILSTSTLSSPNIDGGGFGPVGPRCYGIGYTTGRLRGERDA
;
A
#
# COMPACT_ATOMS: atom_id res chain seq x y z
N LEU A 1 -21.01 48.69 1.16
CA LEU A 1 -20.03 47.73 1.72
C LEU A 1 -20.72 46.94 2.82
N PRO A 2 -20.61 45.60 2.86
CA PRO A 2 -21.16 44.83 3.97
C PRO A 2 -20.43 45.22 5.28
N PRO A 3 -21.11 45.16 6.44
CA PRO A 3 -20.48 45.45 7.71
C PRO A 3 -19.33 44.47 7.99
N PRO A 4 -18.28 44.89 8.71
CA PRO A 4 -17.21 43.99 9.10
C PRO A 4 -17.79 42.82 9.90
N PRO A 5 -17.26 41.60 9.72
CA PRO A 5 -17.71 40.46 10.50
C PRO A 5 -17.49 40.74 12.00
N PRO A 6 -18.38 40.24 12.88
CA PRO A 6 -18.24 40.43 14.31
C PRO A 6 -16.88 39.90 14.80
N PRO A 7 -16.30 40.49 15.86
CA PRO A 7 -15.03 40.05 16.41
C PRO A 7 -15.11 38.57 16.77
N ARG A 8 -14.18 37.76 16.25
CA ARG A 8 -14.10 36.34 16.59
C ARG A 8 -13.84 36.22 18.09
N ARG A 9 -14.70 35.47 18.79
CA ARG A 9 -14.51 35.14 20.21
C ARG A 9 -13.16 34.42 20.37
N ALA A 10 -12.36 34.85 21.35
CA ALA A 10 -11.09 34.19 21.65
C ALA A 10 -11.32 32.71 21.96
N ALA A 11 -10.44 31.84 21.45
CA ALA A 11 -10.48 30.41 21.76
C ALA A 11 -10.31 30.21 23.27
N ALA A 12 -11.17 29.40 23.88
CA ALA A 12 -11.08 29.06 25.28
C ALA A 12 -10.11 27.88 25.48
N ARG A 13 -9.18 28.00 26.42
CA ARG A 13 -8.30 26.90 26.82
C ARG A 13 -9.12 25.78 27.45
N VAL A 14 -9.01 24.57 26.93
CA VAL A 14 -9.54 23.36 27.57
C VAL A 14 -8.54 22.91 28.65
N VAL A 15 -9.00 22.77 29.88
CA VAL A 15 -8.18 22.37 31.03
C VAL A 15 -8.59 20.98 31.47
N PHE A 16 -7.64 20.06 31.50
CA PHE A 16 -7.82 18.72 32.05
C PHE A 16 -7.15 18.62 33.41
N ALA A 17 -7.83 18.01 34.38
CA ALA A 17 -7.20 17.62 35.63
C ALA A 17 -6.33 16.37 35.38
N ALA A 18 -5.10 16.38 35.88
CA ALA A 18 -4.17 15.25 35.78
C ALA A 18 -3.87 14.69 37.18
N PRO A 19 -4.83 13.97 37.81
CA PRO A 19 -4.56 13.29 39.07
C PRO A 19 -3.43 12.26 38.89
N PRO A 20 -2.80 11.78 39.98
CA PRO A 20 -1.62 10.92 39.90
C PRO A 20 -1.75 9.72 38.96
N ALA A 21 -2.92 9.05 38.95
CA ALA A 21 -3.20 7.92 38.06
C ALA A 21 -3.19 8.32 36.57
N VAL A 22 -3.79 9.47 36.22
CA VAL A 22 -3.77 9.99 34.84
C VAL A 22 -2.36 10.43 34.46
N ALA A 23 -1.64 11.10 35.36
CA ALA A 23 -0.26 11.49 35.11
C ALA A 23 0.66 10.28 34.88
N ALA A 24 0.44 9.17 35.60
CA ALA A 24 1.15 7.91 35.36
C ALA A 24 0.81 7.31 33.99
N ALA A 25 -0.48 7.20 33.65
CA ALA A 25 -0.92 6.69 32.36
C ALA A 25 -0.36 7.50 31.17
N VAL A 26 -0.25 8.83 31.32
CA VAL A 26 0.37 9.70 30.31
C VAL A 26 1.86 9.40 30.13
N ARG A 27 2.60 9.13 31.21
CA ARG A 27 4.01 8.72 31.13
C ARG A 27 4.16 7.36 30.46
N ASP A 28 3.39 6.38 30.90
CA ASP A 28 3.43 5.02 30.33
C ASP A 28 3.09 5.04 28.83
N ALA A 29 2.13 5.87 28.42
CA ALA A 29 1.78 6.09 27.02
C ALA A 29 2.91 6.79 26.24
N GLY A 30 3.62 7.73 26.86
CA GLY A 30 4.82 8.36 26.31
C GLY A 30 5.93 7.33 26.05
N ASP A 31 6.27 6.54 27.06
CA ASP A 31 7.27 5.48 26.94
C ASP A 31 6.89 4.43 25.88
N ALA A 32 5.59 4.12 25.76
CA ALA A 32 5.08 3.22 24.72
C ALA A 32 5.19 3.84 23.32
N ALA A 33 4.89 5.14 23.18
CA ALA A 33 5.05 5.85 21.92
C ALA A 33 6.53 5.91 21.50
N ASP A 34 7.44 6.18 22.43
CA ASP A 34 8.88 6.23 22.15
C ASP A 34 9.41 4.87 21.68
N ARG A 35 8.99 3.77 22.33
CA ARG A 35 9.32 2.40 21.89
C ARG A 35 8.78 2.11 20.49
N ILE A 36 7.55 2.54 20.20
CA ILE A 36 6.94 2.39 18.88
C ILE A 36 7.78 3.15 17.86
N ILE A 37 8.02 4.45 18.06
CA ILE A 37 8.79 5.31 17.14
C ILE A 37 10.17 4.71 16.87
N ALA A 38 10.87 4.26 17.92
CA ALA A 38 12.19 3.66 17.78
C ALA A 38 12.22 2.31 17.04
N SER A 39 11.06 1.65 16.89
CA SER A 39 10.94 0.36 16.19
C SER A 39 10.67 0.49 14.68
N TYR A 40 10.37 1.69 14.17
CA TYR A 40 10.13 1.93 12.75
C TYR A 40 11.33 2.59 12.09
N ASP A 41 11.66 2.12 10.90
CA ASP A 41 12.50 2.84 9.94
C ASP A 41 11.59 3.41 8.84
N ALA A 42 11.85 4.65 8.44
CA ALA A 42 11.05 5.36 7.46
C ALA A 42 11.94 6.24 6.59
N ASP A 43 11.76 6.10 5.27
CA ASP A 43 12.51 6.86 4.28
C ASP A 43 11.56 7.38 3.18
N LEU A 44 11.97 8.47 2.53
CA LEU A 44 11.28 9.07 1.39
C LEU A 44 12.20 9.00 0.17
N VAL A 45 11.81 8.22 -0.83
CA VAL A 45 12.54 8.10 -2.09
C VAL A 45 11.83 8.88 -3.19
N GLU A 46 12.48 9.94 -3.66
CA GLU A 46 12.06 10.68 -4.85
C GLU A 46 12.78 10.14 -6.08
N ILE A 47 12.05 9.88 -7.16
CA ILE A 47 12.61 9.33 -8.42
C ILE A 47 12.34 10.34 -9.55
N PRO A 48 13.22 11.34 -9.74
CA PRO A 48 13.07 12.33 -10.81
C PRO A 48 12.94 11.66 -12.18
N GLY A 49 11.99 12.12 -12.99
CA GLY A 49 11.75 11.62 -14.34
C GLY A 49 10.91 10.33 -14.42
N PHE A 50 10.67 9.61 -13.32
CA PHE A 50 9.78 8.45 -13.31
C PHE A 50 8.32 8.89 -13.11
N THR A 51 7.77 9.56 -14.13
CA THR A 51 6.44 10.17 -14.08
C THR A 51 5.38 9.33 -14.78
N ALA A 52 4.11 9.61 -14.49
CA ALA A 52 2.98 9.01 -15.22
C ALA A 52 3.07 9.27 -16.73
N ASP A 53 3.53 10.47 -17.14
CA ASP A 53 3.67 10.84 -18.54
C ASP A 53 4.83 10.10 -19.22
N PHE A 54 5.96 9.94 -18.53
CA PHE A 54 7.08 9.13 -19.01
C PHE A 54 6.65 7.68 -19.25
N LEU A 55 5.93 7.07 -18.31
CA LEU A 55 5.49 5.68 -18.46
C LEU A 55 4.42 5.55 -19.56
N ARG A 56 3.50 6.51 -19.64
CA ARG A 56 2.47 6.56 -20.68
C ARG A 56 3.08 6.68 -22.07
N SER A 57 4.13 7.47 -22.27
CA SER A 57 4.82 7.58 -23.57
C SER A 57 5.47 6.26 -24.01
N HIS A 58 5.69 5.32 -23.09
CA HIS A 58 6.18 3.97 -23.35
C HIS A 58 5.07 2.90 -23.35
N GLY A 59 3.80 3.31 -23.23
CA GLY A 59 2.65 2.40 -23.17
C GLY A 59 2.56 1.58 -21.89
N LEU A 60 3.05 2.10 -20.76
CA LEU A 60 3.01 1.47 -19.44
C LEU A 60 2.12 2.28 -18.49
N GLY A 61 1.34 1.58 -17.66
CA GLY A 61 0.62 2.20 -16.56
C GLY A 61 1.54 2.45 -15.37
N LEU A 62 1.40 3.61 -14.72
CA LEU A 62 2.18 4.00 -13.54
C LEU A 62 2.14 2.94 -12.44
N ASP A 63 0.93 2.57 -12.06
CA ASP A 63 0.64 1.69 -10.93
C ASP A 63 1.30 0.32 -11.13
N GLY A 64 1.01 -0.34 -12.25
CA GLY A 64 1.65 -1.61 -12.61
C GLY A 64 3.17 -1.52 -12.72
N ALA A 65 3.73 -0.44 -13.26
CA ALA A 65 5.18 -0.28 -13.33
C ALA A 65 5.84 -0.16 -11.95
N LEU A 66 5.23 0.59 -11.01
CA LEU A 66 5.71 0.71 -9.64
C LEU A 66 5.56 -0.62 -8.87
N GLN A 67 4.41 -1.27 -8.99
CA GLN A 67 4.17 -2.59 -8.39
C GLN A 67 5.20 -3.62 -8.84
N MET A 68 5.51 -3.66 -10.14
CA MET A 68 6.55 -4.52 -10.69
C MET A 68 7.94 -4.14 -10.19
N SER A 69 8.22 -2.85 -10.02
CA SER A 69 9.48 -2.38 -9.45
C SER A 69 9.65 -2.83 -7.99
N PHE A 70 8.59 -2.82 -7.19
CA PHE A 70 8.61 -3.34 -5.81
C PHE A 70 8.85 -4.85 -5.76
N GLN A 71 8.18 -5.63 -6.63
CA GLN A 71 8.44 -7.06 -6.76
C GLN A 71 9.92 -7.33 -7.11
N LEU A 72 10.45 -6.60 -8.10
CA LEU A 72 11.82 -6.78 -8.55
C LEU A 72 12.84 -6.38 -7.47
N ALA A 73 12.59 -5.29 -6.74
CA ALA A 73 13.43 -4.86 -5.63
C ALA A 73 13.50 -5.95 -4.55
N HIS A 74 12.34 -6.47 -4.12
CA HIS A 74 12.29 -7.57 -3.16
C HIS A 74 13.00 -8.82 -3.69
N TYR A 75 12.76 -9.19 -4.95
CA TYR A 75 13.41 -10.35 -5.57
C TYR A 75 14.94 -10.20 -5.60
N LYS A 76 15.46 -9.01 -5.91
CA LYS A 76 16.92 -8.77 -5.90
C LYS A 76 17.53 -8.85 -4.51
N MET A 77 16.78 -8.48 -3.47
CA MET A 77 17.25 -8.55 -2.08
C MET A 77 17.18 -9.97 -1.50
N TYR A 78 16.12 -10.72 -1.82
CA TYR A 78 15.78 -11.95 -1.11
C TYR A 78 15.71 -13.21 -1.99
N GLY A 79 15.84 -13.06 -3.31
CA GLY A 79 15.84 -14.16 -4.28
C GLY A 79 14.46 -14.72 -4.63
N HIS A 80 13.37 -14.12 -4.14
CA HIS A 80 12.00 -14.55 -4.44
C HIS A 80 11.01 -13.36 -4.41
N THR A 81 9.85 -13.53 -5.06
CA THR A 81 8.72 -12.60 -4.95
C THR A 81 8.05 -12.70 -3.58
N ALA A 82 7.30 -11.68 -3.17
CA ALA A 82 6.73 -11.57 -1.83
C ALA A 82 5.21 -11.48 -1.86
N SER A 83 4.53 -12.07 -0.87
CA SER A 83 3.09 -11.85 -0.70
C SER A 83 2.81 -10.35 -0.57
N THR A 84 2.01 -9.83 -1.50
CA THR A 84 1.83 -8.40 -1.70
C THR A 84 0.37 -8.03 -1.63
N TYR A 85 0.09 -7.00 -0.85
CA TYR A 85 -1.18 -6.33 -0.75
C TYR A 85 -1.07 -4.97 -1.44
N GLU A 86 -1.98 -4.70 -2.36
CA GLU A 86 -2.22 -3.37 -2.90
C GLU A 86 -3.69 -3.01 -2.68
N SER A 87 -3.94 -1.79 -2.19
CA SER A 87 -5.30 -1.33 -1.95
C SER A 87 -6.02 -1.01 -3.27
N ALA A 88 -7.20 -1.61 -3.48
CA ALA A 88 -8.08 -1.28 -4.60
C ALA A 88 -9.37 -0.64 -4.08
N ASN A 89 -9.63 0.60 -4.49
CA ASN A 89 -10.79 1.36 -4.03
C ASN A 89 -12.12 0.75 -4.53
N GLN A 90 -13.10 0.60 -3.64
CA GLN A 90 -14.43 0.07 -3.95
C GLN A 90 -15.52 1.15 -3.92
N SER A 91 -15.18 2.44 -3.98
CA SER A 91 -16.17 3.54 -3.84
C SER A 91 -17.26 3.57 -4.91
N ALA A 92 -17.15 2.78 -5.98
CA ALA A 92 -18.23 2.58 -6.96
C ALA A 92 -19.41 1.79 -6.38
N TYR A 93 -19.22 1.06 -5.28
CA TYR A 93 -20.25 0.29 -4.59
C TYR A 93 -20.77 1.03 -3.35
N LYS A 94 -22.04 0.79 -2.99
CA LYS A 94 -22.64 1.36 -1.78
C LYS A 94 -21.86 0.89 -0.54
N HIS A 95 -21.35 1.85 0.24
CA HIS A 95 -20.45 1.61 1.39
C HIS A 95 -19.13 0.92 1.05
N GLY A 96 -18.74 0.87 -0.23
CA GLY A 96 -17.50 0.25 -0.65
C GLY A 96 -16.29 0.92 -0.02
N ARG A 97 -15.37 0.08 0.46
CA ARG A 97 -14.08 0.50 1.03
C ARG A 97 -12.95 0.04 0.13
N THR A 98 -12.40 -1.14 0.39
CA THR A 98 -11.25 -1.66 -0.36
C THR A 98 -11.39 -3.13 -0.67
N GLU A 99 -10.85 -3.53 -1.81
CA GLU A 99 -10.43 -4.89 -2.16
C GLU A 99 -8.90 -4.92 -2.24
N THR A 100 -8.33 -6.10 -2.47
CA THR A 100 -6.89 -6.35 -2.60
C THR A 100 -6.56 -6.70 -4.04
N VAL A 101 -5.58 -6.00 -4.60
CA VAL A 101 -4.84 -6.49 -5.77
C VAL A 101 -3.59 -7.19 -5.27
N ARG A 102 -3.35 -8.41 -5.76
CA ARG A 102 -2.17 -9.20 -5.39
C ARG A 102 -1.14 -9.14 -6.50
N SER A 103 -0.17 -8.25 -6.36
CA SER A 103 0.84 -7.97 -7.38
C SER A 103 1.82 -9.13 -7.61
N ALA A 104 2.01 -10.00 -6.62
CA ALA A 104 2.81 -11.20 -6.75
C ALA A 104 2.03 -12.28 -7.53
N THR A 105 2.37 -12.41 -8.81
CA THR A 105 1.74 -13.26 -9.80
C THR A 105 2.82 -14.08 -10.53
N PRO A 106 2.44 -15.16 -11.25
CA PRO A 106 3.38 -15.86 -12.12
C PRO A 106 4.08 -14.93 -13.12
N GLU A 107 3.39 -13.93 -13.66
CA GLU A 107 3.97 -12.96 -14.59
C GLU A 107 4.97 -12.02 -13.91
N SER A 108 4.69 -11.56 -12.68
CA SER A 108 5.65 -10.76 -11.91
C SER A 108 6.87 -11.58 -11.52
N ASP A 109 6.70 -12.86 -11.14
CA ASP A 109 7.80 -13.77 -10.83
C ASP A 109 8.68 -14.04 -12.06
N ALA A 110 8.06 -14.32 -13.21
CA ALA A 110 8.76 -14.49 -14.47
C ALA A 110 9.54 -13.22 -14.85
N MET A 111 8.92 -12.04 -14.70
CA MET A 111 9.61 -10.77 -14.91
C MET A 111 10.82 -10.61 -13.97
N CYS A 112 10.66 -10.91 -12.68
CA CYS A 112 11.77 -10.81 -11.72
C CYS A 112 12.93 -11.74 -12.08
N ARG A 113 12.64 -12.99 -12.46
CA ARG A 113 13.65 -13.96 -12.93
C ARG A 113 14.38 -13.46 -14.16
N THR A 114 13.67 -12.99 -15.18
CA THR A 114 14.27 -12.45 -16.42
C THR A 114 15.12 -11.20 -16.16
N PHE A 115 14.71 -10.34 -15.23
CA PHE A 115 15.52 -9.16 -14.87
C PHE A 115 16.75 -9.52 -14.03
N ALA A 116 16.69 -10.58 -13.22
CA ALA A 116 17.81 -11.05 -12.40
C ALA A 116 18.82 -11.91 -13.18
N ASP A 117 18.42 -12.47 -14.31
CA ASP A 117 19.28 -13.27 -15.18
C ASP A 117 20.23 -12.37 -16.02
N PRO A 118 21.57 -12.53 -15.88
CA PRO A 118 22.54 -11.83 -16.71
C PRO A 118 22.46 -12.19 -18.20
N GLY A 119 21.99 -13.40 -18.53
CA GLY A 119 21.88 -13.90 -19.91
C GLY A 119 20.70 -13.33 -20.70
N SER A 120 19.69 -12.80 -20.01
CA SER A 120 18.51 -12.23 -20.65
C SER A 120 18.86 -10.97 -21.44
N SER A 121 18.27 -10.81 -22.62
CA SER A 121 18.48 -9.61 -23.45
C SER A 121 17.62 -8.43 -22.98
N ARG A 122 17.84 -7.24 -23.56
CA ARG A 122 16.95 -6.09 -23.34
C ARG A 122 15.52 -6.38 -23.83
N ALA A 123 15.39 -7.09 -24.95
CA ALA A 123 14.09 -7.43 -25.52
C ALA A 123 13.31 -8.41 -24.62
N ASP A 124 14.00 -9.39 -24.02
CA ASP A 124 13.38 -10.35 -23.10
C ASP A 124 12.85 -9.64 -21.85
N ARG A 125 13.66 -8.73 -21.28
CA ARG A 125 13.25 -7.90 -20.13
C ARG A 125 12.06 -7.02 -20.48
N GLU A 126 12.06 -6.37 -21.64
CA GLU A 126 10.93 -5.55 -22.08
C GLU A 126 9.65 -6.39 -22.24
N LEU A 127 9.74 -7.56 -22.89
CA LEU A 127 8.60 -8.45 -23.09
C LEU A 127 8.01 -8.90 -21.75
N ALA A 128 8.86 -9.32 -20.81
CA ALA A 128 8.44 -9.78 -19.49
C ALA A 128 7.83 -8.65 -18.65
N LEU A 129 8.44 -7.45 -18.67
CA LEU A 129 7.88 -6.27 -17.99
C LEU A 129 6.48 -5.94 -18.52
N ARG A 130 6.32 -5.87 -19.85
CA ARG A 130 5.03 -5.55 -20.46
C ARG A 130 3.98 -6.62 -20.16
N ALA A 131 4.35 -7.90 -20.10
CA ALA A 131 3.43 -8.96 -19.71
C ALA A 131 2.94 -8.80 -18.27
N ALA A 132 3.85 -8.56 -17.33
CA ALA A 132 3.52 -8.41 -15.92
C ALA A 132 2.68 -7.15 -15.65
N VAL A 133 3.03 -6.01 -16.26
CA VAL A 133 2.24 -4.76 -16.15
C VAL A 133 0.84 -4.92 -16.76
N ARG A 134 0.69 -5.62 -17.90
CA ARG A 134 -0.63 -5.90 -18.47
C ARG A 134 -1.48 -6.77 -17.56
N ASN A 135 -0.90 -7.82 -16.97
CA ASN A 135 -1.63 -8.70 -16.05
C ASN A 135 -2.05 -7.93 -14.79
N HIS A 136 -1.17 -7.11 -14.23
CA HIS A 136 -1.51 -6.24 -13.10
C HIS A 136 -2.69 -5.32 -13.44
N GLY A 137 -2.67 -4.64 -14.59
CA GLY A 137 -3.80 -3.81 -15.03
C GLY A 137 -5.11 -4.59 -15.19
N ARG A 138 -5.07 -5.85 -15.63
CA ARG A 138 -6.25 -6.73 -15.66
C ARG A 138 -6.77 -7.01 -14.25
N LEU A 139 -5.90 -7.41 -13.32
CA LEU A 139 -6.26 -7.69 -11.92
C LEU A 139 -6.83 -6.45 -11.22
N THR A 140 -6.25 -5.28 -11.44
CA THR A 140 -6.77 -4.01 -10.91
C THR A 140 -8.18 -3.75 -11.43
N LYS A 141 -8.42 -3.91 -12.75
CA LYS A 141 -9.77 -3.76 -13.32
C LYS A 141 -10.75 -4.76 -12.72
N GLU A 142 -10.36 -6.03 -12.58
CA GLU A 142 -11.21 -7.06 -11.98
C GLU A 142 -11.55 -6.72 -10.53
N ALA A 143 -10.56 -6.34 -9.72
CA ALA A 143 -10.77 -5.93 -8.34
C ALA A 143 -11.74 -4.74 -8.27
N LEU A 144 -11.53 -3.67 -9.04
CA LEU A 144 -12.40 -2.49 -9.07
C LEU A 144 -13.85 -2.80 -9.52
N MET A 145 -14.04 -3.88 -10.30
CA MET A 145 -15.35 -4.37 -10.75
C MET A 145 -15.93 -5.46 -9.84
N GLY A 146 -15.41 -5.61 -8.62
CA GLY A 146 -15.91 -6.57 -7.63
C GLY A 146 -15.54 -8.04 -7.92
N GLY A 147 -14.62 -8.27 -8.85
CA GLY A 147 -14.07 -9.57 -9.20
C GLY A 147 -12.84 -9.99 -8.38
N GLY A 148 -12.46 -9.20 -7.38
CA GLY A 148 -11.46 -9.61 -6.40
C GLY A 148 -11.98 -10.71 -5.48
N TRP A 149 -11.08 -11.48 -4.88
CA TRP A 149 -11.43 -12.66 -4.09
C TRP A 149 -11.05 -12.53 -2.60
N ASP A 150 -10.19 -11.59 -2.24
CA ASP A 150 -9.69 -11.43 -0.87
C ASP A 150 -10.79 -11.06 0.13
N ARG A 151 -11.63 -10.06 -0.18
CA ARG A 151 -12.77 -9.72 0.70
C ARG A 151 -13.84 -10.80 0.71
N HIS A 152 -14.00 -11.54 -0.39
CA HIS A 152 -14.90 -12.69 -0.42
C HIS A 152 -14.42 -13.79 0.54
N MET A 153 -13.13 -14.13 0.50
CA MET A 153 -12.54 -15.11 1.44
C MET A 153 -12.63 -14.63 2.89
N PHE A 154 -12.40 -13.34 3.15
CA PHE A 154 -12.63 -12.75 4.46
C PHE A 154 -14.09 -12.91 4.93
N ALA A 155 -15.07 -12.62 4.06
CA ALA A 155 -16.48 -12.74 4.39
C ALA A 155 -16.88 -14.19 4.69
N LEU A 156 -16.43 -15.17 3.90
CA LEU A 156 -16.68 -16.59 4.16
C LEU A 156 -16.14 -17.04 5.52
N ARG A 157 -14.93 -16.59 5.86
CA ARG A 157 -14.31 -16.89 7.16
C ARG A 157 -15.07 -16.25 8.32
N ALA A 158 -15.47 -14.99 8.16
CA ALA A 158 -16.22 -14.26 9.16
C ALA A 158 -17.61 -14.88 9.40
N GLU A 159 -18.29 -15.28 8.33
CA GLU A 159 -19.61 -15.89 8.39
C GLU A 159 -19.58 -17.26 9.08
N ALA A 160 -18.61 -18.12 8.73
CA ALA A 160 -18.43 -19.41 9.42
C ALA A 160 -18.27 -19.22 10.93
N ARG A 161 -17.49 -18.22 11.36
CA ARG A 161 -17.30 -17.88 12.78
C ARG A 161 -18.57 -17.36 13.43
N ALA A 162 -19.29 -16.46 12.76
CA ALA A 162 -20.54 -15.90 13.26
C ALA A 162 -21.61 -16.98 13.49
N GLN A 163 -21.62 -18.01 12.65
CA GLN A 163 -22.53 -19.16 12.76
C GLN A 163 -22.03 -20.27 13.68
N GLY A 164 -20.83 -20.15 14.27
CA GLY A 164 -20.22 -21.20 15.08
C GLY A 164 -19.86 -22.47 14.29
N LEU A 165 -19.72 -22.35 12.96
CA LEU A 165 -19.30 -23.43 12.09
C LEU A 165 -17.77 -23.63 12.20
N PRO A 166 -17.27 -24.86 11.98
CA PRO A 166 -15.85 -25.08 11.81
C PRO A 166 -15.29 -24.19 10.71
N GLU A 167 -14.12 -23.61 10.95
CA GLU A 167 -13.46 -22.78 9.95
C GLU A 167 -13.08 -23.66 8.72
N PRO A 168 -13.39 -23.23 7.49
CA PRO A 168 -13.06 -24.00 6.30
C PRO A 168 -11.55 -24.34 6.24
N PRO A 169 -11.16 -25.60 5.94
CA PRO A 169 -9.76 -26.05 6.01
C PRO A 169 -8.77 -25.23 5.18
N ILE A 170 -9.24 -24.56 4.12
CA ILE A 170 -8.41 -23.69 3.27
C ILE A 170 -7.71 -22.59 4.10
N PHE A 171 -8.35 -22.07 5.15
CA PHE A 171 -7.80 -21.00 5.99
C PHE A 171 -6.69 -21.48 6.94
N ALA A 172 -6.62 -22.78 7.21
CA ALA A 172 -5.57 -23.41 8.00
C ALA A 172 -4.40 -23.93 7.14
N GLY A 173 -4.55 -23.90 5.81
CA GLY A 173 -3.53 -24.40 4.89
C GLY A 173 -2.29 -23.51 4.84
N PRO A 174 -1.09 -24.09 4.63
CA PRO A 174 0.17 -23.34 4.58
C PRO A 174 0.17 -22.27 3.47
N ALA A 175 -0.48 -22.55 2.34
CA ALA A 175 -0.60 -21.58 1.25
C ALA A 175 -1.38 -20.33 1.68
N TYR A 176 -2.49 -20.49 2.40
CA TYR A 176 -3.27 -19.35 2.91
C TYR A 176 -2.51 -18.60 4.00
N ALA A 177 -1.72 -19.30 4.83
CA ALA A 177 -0.83 -18.67 5.81
C ALA A 177 0.22 -17.78 5.13
N THR A 178 0.95 -18.29 4.13
CA THR A 178 1.91 -17.51 3.34
C THR A 178 1.26 -16.31 2.64
N LEU A 179 0.08 -16.51 2.09
CA LEU A 179 -0.70 -15.49 1.40
C LEU A 179 -1.23 -14.39 2.34
N SER A 180 -1.53 -14.76 3.59
CA SER A 180 -2.00 -13.86 4.65
C SER A 180 -0.86 -13.07 5.31
N GLU A 181 0.35 -13.60 5.29
CA GLU A 181 1.54 -12.87 5.71
C GLU A 181 1.93 -11.86 4.62
N VAL A 182 1.37 -10.66 4.70
CA VAL A 182 1.70 -9.56 3.77
C VAL A 182 3.13 -9.09 4.05
N ILE A 183 4.02 -9.22 3.06
CA ILE A 183 5.41 -8.76 3.12
C ILE A 183 5.56 -7.39 2.47
N LEU A 184 4.80 -7.10 1.42
CA LEU A 184 4.73 -5.77 0.81
C LEU A 184 3.30 -5.26 0.94
N SER A 185 3.08 -4.26 1.78
CA SER A 185 1.80 -3.58 1.92
C SER A 185 1.89 -2.23 1.23
N THR A 186 1.14 -2.07 0.14
CA THR A 186 1.31 -0.96 -0.80
C THR A 186 0.01 -0.18 -1.00
N SER A 187 0.11 1.13 -1.25
CA SER A 187 -1.06 1.94 -1.61
C SER A 187 -0.66 3.17 -2.43
N THR A 188 -1.38 3.39 -3.51
CA THR A 188 -1.31 4.63 -4.30
C THR A 188 -1.98 5.77 -3.53
N LEU A 189 -1.31 6.91 -3.41
CA LEU A 189 -1.77 8.12 -2.73
C LEU A 189 -2.13 9.20 -3.75
N SER A 190 -3.17 8.96 -4.55
CA SER A 190 -3.56 9.88 -5.63
C SER A 190 -4.31 11.10 -5.08
N SER A 191 -3.64 12.25 -5.02
CA SER A 191 -4.26 13.55 -4.80
C SER A 191 -3.33 14.66 -5.30
N PRO A 192 -3.85 15.71 -5.96
CA PRO A 192 -3.05 16.89 -6.29
C PRO A 192 -2.58 17.67 -5.05
N ASN A 193 -3.12 17.37 -3.87
CA ASN A 193 -2.82 18.04 -2.60
C ASN A 193 -1.88 17.22 -1.70
N ILE A 194 -1.34 16.10 -2.18
CA ILE A 194 -0.46 15.22 -1.42
C ILE A 194 0.85 15.08 -2.20
N ASP A 195 1.96 15.52 -1.58
CA ASP A 195 3.31 15.39 -2.14
C ASP A 195 3.88 13.99 -1.99
N GLY A 196 3.40 13.26 -0.99
CA GLY A 196 3.89 11.95 -0.60
C GLY A 196 3.30 11.56 0.74
N GLY A 197 3.55 10.31 1.12
CA GLY A 197 3.08 9.76 2.38
C GLY A 197 3.37 8.27 2.45
N GLY A 198 3.20 7.72 3.64
CA GLY A 198 3.41 6.31 3.91
C GLY A 198 2.61 5.89 5.12
N PHE A 199 2.74 4.61 5.45
CA PHE A 199 2.14 4.00 6.62
C PHE A 199 3.10 2.93 7.14
N GLY A 200 3.04 2.66 8.44
CA GLY A 200 3.87 1.60 9.01
C GLY A 200 3.50 0.22 8.45
N PRO A 201 4.45 -0.72 8.38
CA PRO A 201 4.16 -2.11 8.03
C PRO A 201 3.08 -2.76 8.88
N VAL A 202 2.35 -3.70 8.28
CA VAL A 202 1.24 -4.44 8.93
C VAL A 202 1.72 -5.69 9.69
N GLY A 203 3.02 -5.95 9.71
CA GLY A 203 3.64 -7.05 10.41
C GLY A 203 5.16 -6.91 10.49
N PRO A 204 5.84 -7.71 11.33
CA PRO A 204 7.28 -7.54 11.61
C PRO A 204 8.20 -7.71 10.40
N ARG A 205 7.74 -8.43 9.37
CA ARG A 205 8.49 -8.69 8.12
C ARG A 205 7.97 -7.87 6.94
N CYS A 206 6.99 -6.99 7.19
CA CYS A 206 6.34 -6.23 6.14
C CYS A 206 7.12 -4.93 5.87
N TYR A 207 7.00 -4.44 4.64
CA TYR A 207 7.29 -3.05 4.28
C TYR A 207 5.98 -2.33 3.97
N GLY A 208 5.79 -1.13 4.53
CA GLY A 208 4.68 -0.23 4.19
C GLY A 208 5.13 0.78 3.13
N ILE A 209 4.53 0.73 1.94
CA ILE A 209 4.96 1.53 0.79
C ILE A 209 3.78 2.37 0.28
N GLY A 210 3.77 3.64 0.66
CA GLY A 210 2.92 4.65 0.02
C GLY A 210 3.64 5.25 -1.19
N TYR A 211 2.93 5.39 -2.31
CA TYR A 211 3.53 5.97 -3.51
C TYR A 211 2.55 6.87 -4.25
N THR A 212 3.08 7.91 -4.89
CA THR A 212 2.30 8.84 -5.72
C THR A 212 3.19 9.46 -6.78
N THR A 213 2.57 10.10 -7.77
CA THR A 213 3.25 11.04 -8.66
C THR A 213 2.93 12.45 -8.20
N GLY A 214 3.92 13.13 -7.63
CA GLY A 214 3.85 14.54 -7.23
C GLY A 214 4.87 15.39 -8.00
N ARG A 215 4.77 16.72 -7.84
CA ARG A 215 5.85 17.63 -8.22
C ARG A 215 6.97 17.54 -7.18
N LEU A 216 8.22 17.62 -7.60
CA LEU A 216 9.36 17.58 -6.69
C LEU A 216 9.29 18.77 -5.70
N ARG A 217 9.73 18.55 -4.46
CA ARG A 217 9.90 19.63 -3.47
C ARG A 217 10.94 20.64 -3.99
N GLY A 218 10.48 21.67 -4.70
CA GLY A 218 11.32 22.73 -5.28
C GLY A 218 10.71 23.41 -6.50
N GLU A 219 9.76 22.78 -7.19
CA GLU A 219 9.08 23.33 -8.38
C GLU A 219 7.83 24.18 -8.05
N ARG A 220 7.65 24.56 -6.77
CA ARG A 220 6.50 25.36 -6.30
C ARG A 220 6.76 26.86 -6.26
N ASP A 221 8.03 27.27 -6.26
CA ASP A 221 8.44 28.67 -6.14
C ASP A 221 8.92 29.27 -7.48
N ALA A 222 8.62 28.60 -8.61
CA ALA A 222 8.96 29.04 -9.97
C ALA A 222 7.70 29.25 -10.83
#